data_AF-A0A5S4ZRK5-F1
#
_entry.id   AF-A0A5S4ZRK5-F1
#
_cell.length_a   1.000
_cell.length_b   1.000
_cell.length_c   1.000
_cell.angle_alpha   90.00
_cell.angle_beta   90.00
_cell.angle_gamma   90.00
#
_symmetry.space_group_name_H-M   'P 1'
#
loop_
_entity.id
_entity.type
_entity.pdbx_description
1 polymer ?
#
loop_
_entity_poly.entity_id
_entity_poly.type
_entity_poly.pdbx_seq_one_letter_code
_entity_poly.pdbx_strand_id
1 'polypeptide(L)'
;MFNQQQYMMSMPGSQHIPPQGMQNRQNMPGGQQNQNMIKNPQSHLVPEVKSARINDRDTLNFALSQEKYITDSLNVFAREASHRQLHNDIMRIFNETHAMTRELFDLMFRKGWYTLEAEQPQKLAQTYQQFSQYSTQFPYPVYQ
;
A
#
# COMPACT_ATOMS: atom_id res chain seq x y z
N MET A 1 2.28 4.04 8.90
CA MET A 1 1.77 3.64 7.58
C MET A 1 2.95 3.56 6.62
N PHE A 2 3.24 2.36 6.08
CA PHE A 2 4.40 2.11 5.23
C PHE A 2 4.21 2.71 3.82
N ASN A 3 5.20 3.45 3.34
CA ASN A 3 5.17 4.12 2.04
C ASN A 3 5.54 3.13 0.91
N GLN A 4 4.55 2.71 0.12
CA GLN A 4 4.71 1.73 -0.97
C GLN A 4 5.12 2.37 -2.31
N GLN A 5 5.14 3.70 -2.41
CA GLN A 5 5.41 4.43 -3.67
C GLN A 5 6.82 4.21 -4.22
N GLN A 6 7.78 3.82 -3.37
CA GLN A 6 9.18 3.71 -3.78
C GLN A 6 9.50 2.42 -4.56
N TYR A 7 8.62 1.41 -4.58
CA TYR A 7 8.88 0.11 -5.23
C TYR A 7 8.31 -0.04 -6.65
N MET A 8 7.41 0.84 -7.10
CA MET A 8 6.76 0.68 -8.41
C MET A 8 7.42 1.49 -9.55
N MET A 9 8.47 2.26 -9.24
CA MET A 9 9.11 3.20 -10.19
C MET A 9 10.33 2.63 -10.93
N SER A 10 10.63 1.34 -10.78
CA SER A 10 11.76 0.65 -11.40
C SER A 10 11.31 -0.37 -12.46
N MET A 11 10.71 0.08 -13.56
CA MET A 11 10.65 -0.70 -14.80
C MET A 11 11.24 0.13 -15.96
N PRO A 12 12.34 -0.31 -16.61
CA PRO A 12 13.00 0.45 -17.66
C PRO A 12 12.42 0.15 -19.06
N GLY A 13 11.99 1.22 -19.75
CA GLY A 13 12.34 1.54 -21.13
C GLY A 13 11.71 0.76 -22.30
N SER A 14 10.97 1.48 -23.14
CA SER A 14 11.19 1.52 -24.61
C SER A 14 10.45 2.70 -25.25
N GLN A 15 11.23 3.64 -25.80
CA GLN A 15 10.77 4.79 -26.59
C GLN A 15 10.69 4.40 -28.08
N HIS A 16 9.62 4.77 -28.78
CA HIS A 16 9.71 5.15 -30.20
C HIS A 16 8.52 6.02 -30.64
N ILE A 17 8.82 7.15 -31.28
CA ILE A 17 7.89 8.12 -31.89
C ILE A 17 8.21 8.20 -33.39
N PRO A 18 7.19 8.29 -34.27
CA PRO A 18 7.28 9.17 -35.44
C PRO A 18 6.05 10.10 -35.62
N PRO A 19 6.14 11.15 -36.47
CA PRO A 19 5.40 12.40 -36.29
C PRO A 19 4.20 12.66 -37.24
N GLN A 20 3.30 13.52 -36.75
CA GLN A 20 2.37 14.48 -37.38
C GLN A 20 1.39 14.08 -38.51
N GLY A 21 0.09 14.25 -38.20
CA GLY A 21 -0.97 14.63 -39.12
C GLY A 21 -2.06 15.41 -38.37
N MET A 22 -2.37 16.64 -38.80
CA MET A 22 -3.42 17.50 -38.24
C MET A 22 -4.81 17.01 -38.69
N GLN A 23 -5.72 16.72 -37.75
CA GLN A 23 -7.16 16.88 -38.00
C GLN A 23 -7.99 17.02 -36.73
N ASN A 24 -8.87 18.01 -36.78
CA ASN A 24 -9.72 18.55 -35.73
C ASN A 24 -10.90 17.60 -35.43
N ARG A 25 -11.10 17.18 -34.17
CA ARG A 25 -12.41 16.70 -33.69
C ARG A 25 -12.54 16.70 -32.15
N GLN A 26 -13.31 17.69 -31.69
CA GLN A 26 -14.45 17.54 -30.77
C GLN A 26 -14.18 17.30 -29.27
N ASN A 27 -14.65 18.29 -28.49
CA ASN A 27 -14.95 18.28 -27.06
C ASN A 27 -15.06 16.89 -26.41
N MET A 28 -14.15 16.59 -25.49
CA MET A 28 -14.37 15.65 -24.40
C MET A 28 -14.37 16.42 -23.07
N PRO A 29 -15.39 16.26 -22.20
CA PRO A 29 -15.32 16.79 -20.85
C PRO A 29 -14.23 16.01 -20.11
N GLY A 30 -13.17 16.73 -19.74
CA GLY A 30 -12.09 16.21 -18.91
C GLY A 30 -12.64 15.77 -17.57
N GLY A 31 -12.78 14.46 -17.37
CA GLY A 31 -12.90 13.89 -16.04
C GLY A 31 -11.62 14.23 -15.29
N GLN A 32 -11.70 15.15 -14.33
CA GLN A 32 -10.65 15.37 -13.34
C GLN A 32 -10.43 14.05 -12.59
N GLN A 33 -9.49 13.24 -13.06
CA GLN A 33 -8.96 12.14 -12.26
C GLN A 33 -8.20 12.78 -11.09
N ASN A 34 -8.67 12.47 -9.89
CA ASN A 34 -8.06 12.90 -8.64
C ASN A 34 -6.59 12.42 -8.63
N GLN A 35 -5.64 13.35 -8.78
CA GLN A 35 -4.21 13.06 -9.03
C GLN A 35 -3.51 12.28 -7.90
N ASN A 36 -4.18 12.07 -6.77
CA ASN A 36 -3.63 11.43 -5.59
C ASN A 36 -4.07 9.97 -5.40
N MET A 37 -4.85 9.37 -6.31
CA MET A 37 -5.29 7.98 -6.14
C MET A 37 -4.47 7.00 -6.98
N ILE A 38 -3.86 6.01 -6.34
CA ILE A 38 -3.12 4.91 -6.97
C ILE A 38 -4.00 3.67 -6.92
N LYS A 39 -4.47 3.20 -8.08
CA LYS A 39 -5.26 1.97 -8.22
C LYS A 39 -5.05 1.34 -9.59
N ASN A 40 -5.17 0.01 -9.68
CA ASN A 40 -5.23 -0.69 -10.96
C ASN A 40 -6.65 -0.71 -11.53
N PRO A 41 -6.82 -0.94 -12.84
CA PRO A 41 -8.13 -1.19 -13.45
C PRO A 41 -8.88 -2.30 -12.70
N GLN A 42 -10.18 -2.08 -12.45
CA GLN A 42 -11.00 -3.03 -11.72
C GLN A 42 -11.35 -4.22 -12.60
N SER A 43 -11.14 -5.44 -12.07
CA SER A 43 -11.58 -6.67 -12.74
C SER A 43 -13.12 -6.79 -12.76
N HIS A 44 -13.66 -7.36 -13.84
CA HIS A 44 -15.10 -7.63 -14.02
C HIS A 44 -15.65 -8.80 -13.18
N LEU A 45 -14.88 -9.27 -12.19
CA LEU A 45 -15.22 -10.42 -11.34
C LEU A 45 -16.14 -10.06 -10.17
N VAL A 46 -16.28 -8.76 -9.87
CA VAL A 46 -17.16 -8.29 -8.80
C VAL A 46 -18.50 -7.92 -9.42
N PRO A 47 -19.62 -8.49 -8.93
CA PRO A 47 -20.96 -8.11 -9.40
C PRO A 47 -21.19 -6.60 -9.26
N GLU A 48 -21.80 -5.97 -10.29
CA GLU A 48 -22.15 -4.54 -10.24
C GLU A 48 -23.19 -4.24 -9.16
N VAL A 49 -24.09 -5.19 -8.89
CA VAL A 49 -25.11 -5.10 -7.84
C VAL A 49 -24.68 -5.92 -6.63
N LYS A 50 -24.59 -5.26 -5.47
CA LYS A 50 -24.28 -5.93 -4.20
C LYS A 50 -25.39 -6.92 -3.85
N SER A 51 -25.03 -8.18 -3.62
CA SER A 51 -25.95 -9.23 -3.18
C SER A 51 -25.70 -9.59 -1.71
N ALA A 52 -26.64 -10.31 -1.09
CA ALA A 52 -26.44 -10.86 0.26
C ALA A 52 -25.42 -12.02 0.32
N ARG A 53 -24.97 -12.52 -0.84
CA ARG A 53 -23.95 -13.58 -0.91
C ARG A 53 -22.56 -12.98 -0.83
N ILE A 54 -21.69 -13.66 -0.07
CA ILE A 54 -20.26 -13.35 0.01
C ILE A 54 -19.63 -13.64 -1.36
N ASN A 55 -18.98 -12.65 -1.96
CA ASN A 55 -18.21 -12.81 -3.19
C ASN A 55 -16.71 -12.89 -2.90
N ASP A 56 -15.90 -13.19 -3.91
CA ASP A 56 -14.45 -13.34 -3.78
C ASP A 56 -13.76 -12.10 -3.19
N ARG A 57 -14.24 -10.90 -3.52
CA ARG A 57 -13.69 -9.66 -2.96
C ARG A 57 -13.98 -9.56 -1.47
N ASP A 58 -15.18 -9.93 -1.04
CA ASP A 58 -15.54 -9.95 0.38
C ASP A 58 -14.70 -10.99 1.14
N THR A 59 -14.51 -12.18 0.57
CA THR A 59 -13.63 -13.23 1.14
C THR A 59 -12.19 -12.76 1.27
N LEU A 60 -11.61 -12.14 0.25
CA LEU A 60 -10.24 -11.61 0.32
C LEU A 60 -10.11 -10.45 1.31
N ASN A 61 -11.11 -9.56 1.38
CA ASN A 61 -11.15 -8.50 2.39
C ASN A 61 -11.14 -9.08 3.80
N PHE A 62 -11.95 -10.10 4.06
CA PHE A 62 -11.99 -10.79 5.34
C PHE A 62 -10.64 -11.42 5.67
N ALA A 63 -10.07 -12.21 4.74
CA ALA A 63 -8.76 -12.82 4.91
C ALA A 63 -7.68 -11.78 5.20
N LEU A 64 -7.61 -10.69 4.42
CA LEU A 64 -6.62 -9.62 4.62
C LEU A 64 -6.79 -8.95 5.99
N SER A 65 -8.03 -8.74 6.46
CA SER A 65 -8.27 -8.16 7.78
C SER A 65 -7.84 -9.08 8.93
N GLN A 66 -8.09 -10.38 8.80
CA GLN A 66 -7.65 -11.39 9.76
C GLN A 66 -6.13 -11.49 9.82
N GLU A 67 -5.46 -11.56 8.67
CA GLU A 67 -4.00 -11.65 8.61
C GLU A 67 -3.31 -10.43 9.24
N LYS A 68 -3.85 -9.22 9.03
CA LYS A 68 -3.37 -8.00 9.72
C LYS A 68 -3.51 -8.12 11.23
N TYR A 69 -4.68 -8.55 11.71
CA TYR A 69 -4.95 -8.73 13.14
C TYR A 69 -4.01 -9.75 13.80
N ILE A 70 -3.78 -10.90 13.13
CA ILE A 70 -2.86 -11.94 13.59
C ILE A 70 -1.43 -11.39 13.63
N THR A 71 -1.01 -10.69 12.59
CA THR A 71 0.32 -10.09 12.49
C THR A 71 0.58 -9.11 13.65
N ASP A 72 -0.37 -8.22 13.96
CA ASP A 72 -0.24 -7.29 15.08
C ASP A 72 -0.12 -8.02 16.42
N SER A 73 -0.91 -9.08 16.61
CA SER A 73 -0.90 -9.90 17.82
C SER A 73 0.42 -10.67 17.99
N LEU A 74 0.93 -11.26 16.89
CA LEU A 74 2.22 -11.95 16.87
C LEU A 74 3.39 -10.99 17.13
N ASN A 75 3.30 -9.73 16.72
CA ASN A 75 4.33 -8.72 17.01
C ASN A 75 4.43 -8.42 18.52
N VAL A 76 3.29 -8.32 19.22
CA VAL A 76 3.29 -8.22 20.69
C VAL A 76 3.90 -9.48 21.30
N PHE A 77 3.43 -10.66 20.89
CA PHE A 77 3.89 -11.92 21.46
C PHE A 77 5.40 -12.15 21.24
N ALA A 78 5.91 -11.93 20.03
CA ALA A 78 7.33 -12.08 19.71
C ALA A 78 8.21 -11.20 20.63
N ARG A 79 7.78 -9.96 20.91
CA ARG A 79 8.54 -9.03 21.77
C ARG A 79 8.55 -9.45 23.24
N GLU A 80 7.53 -10.16 23.70
CA GLU A 80 7.36 -10.54 25.10
C GLU A 80 7.77 -12.00 25.40
N ALA A 81 8.06 -12.79 24.35
CA ALA A 81 8.48 -14.18 24.49
C ALA A 81 9.88 -14.31 25.13
N SER A 82 9.93 -14.71 26.40
CA SER A 82 11.18 -14.87 27.17
C SER A 82 11.96 -16.14 26.83
N HIS A 83 11.31 -17.17 26.27
CA HIS A 83 11.93 -18.44 25.91
C HIS A 83 12.44 -18.43 24.46
N ARG A 84 13.74 -18.67 24.28
CA ARG A 84 14.43 -18.55 22.97
C ARG A 84 13.84 -19.41 21.85
N GLN A 85 13.50 -20.68 22.12
CA GLN A 85 12.94 -21.56 21.08
C GLN A 85 11.54 -21.08 20.66
N LEU A 86 10.67 -20.80 21.63
CA LEU A 86 9.34 -20.25 21.41
C LEU A 86 9.40 -18.92 20.63
N HIS A 87 10.31 -18.02 21.00
CA HIS A 87 10.54 -16.79 20.25
C HIS A 87 10.88 -17.08 18.78
N ASN A 88 11.78 -18.03 18.51
CA ASN A 88 12.15 -18.38 17.14
C ASN A 88 10.98 -18.99 16.35
N ASP A 89 10.17 -19.82 16.98
CA ASP A 89 8.97 -20.41 16.36
C ASP A 89 7.94 -19.32 16.01
N ILE A 90 7.70 -18.39 16.94
CA ILE A 90 6.81 -17.24 16.72
C ILE A 90 7.33 -16.37 15.59
N MET A 91 8.64 -16.07 15.56
CA MET A 91 9.23 -15.27 14.49
C MET A 91 9.10 -15.95 13.12
N ARG A 92 9.16 -17.29 13.07
CA ARG A 92 8.90 -18.03 11.83
C ARG A 92 7.46 -17.84 11.36
N ILE A 93 6.49 -18.10 12.25
CA ILE A 93 5.06 -17.94 11.94
C ILE A 93 4.76 -16.49 11.55
N PHE A 94 5.29 -15.52 12.29
CA PHE A 94 5.15 -14.10 12.03
C PHE A 94 5.61 -13.71 10.63
N ASN A 95 6.77 -14.21 10.18
CA ASN A 95 7.28 -13.95 8.83
C ASN A 95 6.39 -14.57 7.75
N GLU A 96 5.91 -15.81 7.97
CA GLU A 96 4.99 -16.50 7.05
C GLU A 96 3.65 -15.74 6.92
N THR A 97 3.05 -15.34 8.05
CA THR A 97 1.82 -14.51 8.12
C THR A 97 2.02 -13.15 7.44
N HIS A 98 3.17 -12.50 7.65
CA HIS A 98 3.49 -11.24 6.96
C HIS A 98 3.57 -11.41 5.44
N ALA A 99 4.21 -12.48 4.96
CA ALA A 99 4.30 -12.77 3.54
C ALA A 99 2.92 -13.00 2.93
N MET A 100 2.07 -13.79 3.59
CA MET A 100 0.70 -14.04 3.14
C MET A 100 -0.15 -12.76 3.14
N THR A 101 -0.04 -11.91 4.18
CA THR A 101 -0.70 -10.59 4.20
C THR A 101 -0.31 -9.76 2.97
N ARG A 102 0.98 -9.81 2.59
CA ARG A 102 1.49 -9.10 1.43
C ARG A 102 0.96 -9.67 0.12
N GLU A 103 0.89 -10.99 -0.03
CA GLU A 103 0.34 -11.64 -1.22
C GLU A 103 -1.15 -11.33 -1.40
N LEU A 104 -1.94 -11.36 -0.33
CA LEU A 104 -3.36 -10.97 -0.35
C LEU A 104 -3.54 -9.53 -0.80
N PHE A 105 -2.74 -8.61 -0.22
CA PHE A 105 -2.75 -7.21 -0.62
C PHE A 105 -2.41 -7.05 -2.11
N ASP A 106 -1.32 -7.67 -2.57
CA ASP A 106 -0.87 -7.55 -3.96
C ASP A 106 -1.91 -8.13 -4.93
N LEU A 107 -2.56 -9.25 -4.58
CA LEU A 107 -3.63 -9.85 -5.37
C LEU A 107 -4.83 -8.90 -5.49
N MET A 108 -5.29 -8.35 -4.37
CA MET A 108 -6.40 -7.39 -4.35
C MET A 108 -6.06 -6.12 -5.13
N PHE A 109 -4.82 -5.64 -5.00
CA PHE A 109 -4.34 -4.48 -5.75
C PHE A 109 -4.29 -4.76 -7.25
N ARG A 110 -3.75 -5.92 -7.70
CA ARG A 110 -3.75 -6.35 -9.12
C ARG A 110 -5.15 -6.48 -9.70
N LYS A 111 -6.13 -6.92 -8.90
CA LYS A 111 -7.54 -7.01 -9.31
C LYS A 111 -8.29 -5.66 -9.32
N GLY A 112 -7.63 -4.58 -8.92
CA GLY A 112 -8.21 -3.24 -8.81
C GLY A 112 -9.23 -3.10 -7.66
N TRP A 113 -9.16 -3.98 -6.66
CA TRP A 113 -10.08 -4.01 -5.52
C TRP A 113 -9.60 -3.17 -4.33
N TYR A 114 -8.35 -2.70 -4.41
CA TYR A 114 -7.70 -1.86 -3.41
C TYR A 114 -7.24 -0.55 -4.06
N THR A 115 -7.47 0.57 -3.38
CA THR A 115 -7.00 1.89 -3.81
C THR A 115 -6.15 2.49 -2.70
N LEU A 116 -5.02 3.08 -3.08
CA LEU A 116 -4.16 3.82 -2.18
C LEU A 116 -4.31 5.31 -2.47
N GLU A 117 -4.32 6.12 -1.42
CA GLU A 117 -4.23 7.56 -1.55
C GLU A 117 -2.78 7.97 -1.29
N ALA A 118 -2.17 8.61 -2.28
CA ALA A 118 -0.89 9.27 -2.14
C ALA A 118 -1.03 10.42 -1.14
N GLU A 119 -0.08 10.51 -0.22
CA GLU A 119 -0.04 11.64 0.71
C GLU A 119 0.32 12.94 -0.03
N GLN A 120 -0.22 14.06 0.43
CA GLN A 120 0.04 15.36 -0.16
C GLN A 120 1.50 15.78 0.14
N PRO A 121 2.28 16.19 -0.87
CA PRO A 121 3.66 16.63 -0.66
C PRO A 121 3.81 17.73 0.39
N GLN A 122 2.84 18.66 0.48
CA GLN A 122 2.87 19.71 1.50
C GLN A 122 2.76 19.15 2.92
N LYS A 123 1.87 18.16 3.15
CA LYS A 123 1.73 17.52 4.47
C LYS A 123 2.99 16.77 4.85
N LEU A 124 3.61 16.07 3.89
CA LEU A 124 4.87 15.39 4.10
C LEU A 124 6.00 16.36 4.50
N ALA A 125 6.11 17.51 3.81
CA ALA A 125 7.06 18.55 4.15
C ALA A 125 6.79 19.16 5.54
N GLN A 126 5.52 19.39 5.89
CA GLN A 126 5.13 19.92 7.19
C GLN A 126 5.47 18.93 8.33
N THR A 127 5.15 17.65 8.17
CA THR A 127 5.50 16.62 9.16
C THR A 127 7.01 16.48 9.30
N TYR A 128 7.76 16.51 8.20
CA TYR A 128 9.23 16.51 8.24
C TYR A 128 9.79 17.68 9.05
N GLN A 129 9.27 18.90 8.84
CA GLN A 129 9.70 20.08 9.60
C GLN A 129 9.36 19.94 11.09
N GLN A 130 8.15 19.46 11.43
CA GLN A 130 7.74 19.21 12.82
C GLN A 130 8.70 18.24 13.53
N PHE A 131 9.01 17.11 12.89
CA PHE A 131 9.92 16.12 13.48
C PHE A 131 11.37 16.59 13.53
N SER A 132 11.81 17.38 12.54
CA SER A 132 13.15 17.98 12.56
C SER A 132 13.32 18.92 13.75
N GLN A 133 12.27 19.63 14.17
CA GLN A 133 12.31 20.51 15.34
C GLN A 133 12.47 19.73 16.66
N TYR A 134 11.97 18.48 16.75
CA TYR A 134 12.18 17.64 17.94
C TYR A 134 13.65 17.30 18.19
N SER A 135 14.52 17.40 17.18
CA SER A 135 15.97 17.24 17.38
C SER A 135 16.55 18.20 18.42
N THR A 136 15.93 19.38 18.59
CA THR A 136 16.34 20.37 19.60
C THR A 136 16.03 19.95 21.04
N GLN A 137 15.18 18.94 21.24
CA GLN A 137 14.84 18.40 22.56
C GLN A 137 15.77 17.26 22.98
N PHE A 138 16.68 16.82 22.10
CA PHE A 138 17.62 15.77 22.45
C PHE A 138 18.70 16.32 23.40
N PRO A 139 18.99 15.61 24.51
CA PRO A 139 19.94 16.07 25.53
C PRO A 139 21.40 16.07 25.05
N TYR A 140 21.69 15.49 23.89
CA TYR A 140 23.02 15.42 23.30
C TYR A 140 22.99 15.93 21.86
N PRO A 141 23.98 16.76 21.44
CA PRO A 141 24.10 17.18 20.06
C PRO A 141 24.37 15.98 19.15
N VAL A 142 23.73 15.97 17.98
CA VAL A 142 23.99 14.98 16.92
C VAL A 142 25.42 15.18 16.43
N TYR A 143 26.28 14.17 16.61
CA TYR A 143 27.65 14.21 16.10
C TYR A 143 27.62 14.37 14.56
N GLN A 144 28.28 15.41 14.05
CA GLN A 144 28.51 15.66 12.62
C GLN A 144 29.83 15.04 12.16
#